data_AF-A0A9D2DGX1-F1
#
_entry.id   AF-A0A9D2DGX1-F1
#
_cell.length_a   1.000
_cell.length_b   1.000
_cell.length_c   1.000
_cell.angle_alpha   90.00
_cell.angle_beta   90.00
_cell.angle_gamma   90.00
#
_symmetry.space_group_name_H-M   'P 1'
#
loop_
_entity.id
_entity.type
_entity.pdbx_description
1 polymer ?
#
loop_
_entity_poly.entity_id
_entity_poly.type
_entity_poly.pdbx_seq_one_letter_code
_entity_poly.pdbx_strand_id
1 'polypeptide(L)'
;MEEIVQDLKPNRGKSLVIDTEFGAFARYPVKTHVVKSGDSLDEILLTYVGDNRREGDIIFMSEKIVAISQGRAFPIDTIKPRRLARILSKFVYKSPYGIGLGIPETMELAIRELGIFRILFAAFCSAITKPFGIRGVFYRICGEKARAIDGPCDCTIPPYNHYAKLAPDKPNKVAAHLAEVTGNGIVVIDANDLGVEVLGRSSEDIDITFCKQVFKDNPLDQGDQQTPIAIVRKLTAEEADEIRKREEEQTAQEKLSEEANGESESDKSSEAQAGNAENESKTTASDMDETNSVGSASEVLSEPQPEAKFMEESSENLETGKDVSEDINV
;
A
#
# COMPACT_ATOMS: atom_id res chain seq x y z
N MET A 1 -22.10 12.25 -8.91
CA MET A 1 -20.71 12.03 -8.45
C MET A 1 -19.99 13.33 -8.66
N GLU A 2 -19.31 13.86 -7.64
CA GLU A 2 -18.40 14.99 -7.83
C GLU A 2 -17.23 14.53 -8.71
N GLU A 3 -16.89 15.35 -9.71
CA GLU A 3 -15.84 15.09 -10.69
C GLU A 3 -14.48 15.35 -10.03
N ILE A 4 -13.74 14.29 -9.69
CA ILE A 4 -12.40 14.41 -9.09
C ILE A 4 -11.38 14.52 -10.23
N VAL A 5 -11.12 15.74 -10.67
CA VAL A 5 -9.98 16.01 -11.57
C VAL A 5 -8.69 15.90 -10.74
N GLN A 6 -7.91 14.85 -10.99
CA GLN A 6 -6.63 14.62 -10.32
C GLN A 6 -5.52 15.41 -10.99
N ASP A 7 -4.72 16.13 -10.19
CA ASP A 7 -3.44 16.68 -10.65
C ASP A 7 -2.39 15.56 -10.64
N LEU A 8 -2.31 14.84 -11.76
CA LEU A 8 -1.44 13.68 -11.91
C LEU A 8 0.03 14.10 -12.06
N LYS A 9 0.69 14.26 -10.92
CA LYS A 9 2.12 14.56 -10.79
C LYS A 9 2.87 13.37 -10.20
N PRO A 10 4.17 13.20 -10.52
CA PRO A 10 4.97 12.17 -9.86
C PRO A 10 5.05 12.43 -8.34
N ASN A 11 5.22 11.36 -7.56
CA ASN A 11 5.55 11.49 -6.15
C ASN A 11 6.88 12.22 -5.98
N ARG A 12 7.06 12.93 -4.85
CA ARG A 12 8.27 13.72 -4.57
C ARG A 12 9.53 12.88 -4.76
N GLY A 13 10.48 13.40 -5.56
CA GLY A 13 11.75 12.72 -5.82
C GLY A 13 11.67 11.54 -6.81
N LYS A 14 10.51 11.31 -7.43
CA LYS A 14 10.34 10.33 -8.53
C LYS A 14 10.19 11.06 -9.86
N SER A 15 10.69 10.46 -10.92
CA SER A 15 10.50 10.96 -12.29
C SER A 15 9.20 10.42 -12.88
N LEU A 16 8.44 11.27 -13.55
CA LEU A 16 7.21 10.85 -14.22
C LEU A 16 7.50 9.90 -15.38
N VAL A 17 8.55 10.18 -16.15
CA VAL A 17 8.95 9.41 -17.33
C VAL A 17 10.00 8.37 -16.98
N ILE A 18 9.86 7.17 -17.55
CA ILE A 18 10.88 6.12 -17.51
C ILE A 18 11.15 5.56 -18.91
N ASP A 19 12.43 5.32 -19.19
CA ASP A 19 12.86 4.60 -20.38
C ASP A 19 13.03 3.11 -20.09
N THR A 20 12.49 2.30 -20.98
CA THR A 20 12.53 0.83 -20.96
C THR A 20 12.90 0.31 -22.35
N GLU A 21 13.18 -0.99 -22.46
CA GLU A 21 13.36 -1.61 -23.78
C GLU A 21 12.07 -1.61 -24.63
N PHE A 22 10.92 -1.38 -24.00
CA PHE A 22 9.60 -1.29 -24.63
C PHE A 22 9.22 0.14 -25.08
N GLY A 23 10.11 1.12 -24.83
CA GLY A 23 9.91 2.54 -25.12
C GLY A 23 9.85 3.40 -23.86
N ALA A 24 9.48 4.67 -24.05
CA ALA A 24 9.28 5.64 -22.98
C ALA A 24 7.85 5.59 -22.45
N PHE A 25 7.69 5.69 -21.12
CA PHE A 25 6.39 5.63 -20.47
C PHE A 25 6.28 6.72 -19.40
N ALA A 26 5.12 7.40 -19.34
CA ALA A 26 4.72 8.20 -18.20
C ALA A 26 3.99 7.33 -17.17
N ARG A 27 4.27 7.55 -15.88
CA ARG A 27 3.73 6.77 -14.77
C ARG A 27 3.05 7.72 -13.79
N TYR A 28 1.76 7.93 -14.00
CA TYR A 28 0.97 8.89 -13.23
C TYR A 28 0.45 8.22 -11.96
N PRO A 29 1.01 8.49 -10.78
CA PRO A 29 0.46 7.96 -9.53
C PRO A 29 -0.91 8.60 -9.26
N VAL A 30 -1.85 7.80 -8.79
CA VAL A 30 -3.24 8.20 -8.55
C VAL A 30 -3.50 8.17 -7.06
N LYS A 31 -3.81 9.33 -6.49
CA LYS A 31 -4.10 9.46 -5.07
C LYS A 31 -5.52 9.00 -4.77
N THR A 32 -5.67 8.10 -3.80
CA THR A 32 -6.99 7.60 -3.36
C THR A 32 -7.25 7.98 -1.91
N HIS A 33 -8.47 7.72 -1.43
CA HIS A 33 -8.67 7.57 0.01
C HIS A 33 -7.87 6.37 0.54
N VAL A 34 -7.69 6.27 1.85
CA VAL A 34 -7.13 5.07 2.49
C VAL A 34 -8.13 3.93 2.33
N VAL A 35 -7.82 2.99 1.43
CA VAL A 35 -8.66 1.82 1.13
C VAL A 35 -8.85 0.99 2.39
N LYS A 36 -10.07 0.51 2.61
CA LYS A 36 -10.52 -0.28 3.75
C LYS A 36 -11.08 -1.63 3.31
N SER A 37 -11.28 -2.50 4.28
CA SER A 37 -11.95 -3.78 4.07
C SER A 37 -13.38 -3.55 3.58
N GLY A 38 -13.75 -4.19 2.47
CA GLY A 38 -15.08 -4.07 1.88
C GLY A 38 -15.22 -2.95 0.84
N ASP A 39 -14.21 -2.09 0.68
CA ASP A 39 -14.22 -1.10 -0.40
C ASP A 39 -14.23 -1.79 -1.77
N SER A 40 -15.01 -1.26 -2.71
CA SER A 40 -15.09 -1.77 -4.08
C SER A 40 -13.92 -1.26 -4.92
N LEU A 41 -13.10 -2.17 -5.43
CA LEU A 41 -12.02 -1.83 -6.36
C LEU A 41 -12.56 -1.21 -7.66
N ASP A 42 -13.75 -1.63 -8.09
CA ASP A 42 -14.44 -1.08 -9.26
C ASP A 42 -14.75 0.41 -9.04
N GLU A 43 -15.35 0.75 -7.89
CA GLU A 43 -15.67 2.13 -7.54
C GLU A 43 -14.42 2.99 -7.36
N ILE A 44 -13.37 2.44 -6.75
CA ILE A 44 -12.07 3.10 -6.62
C ILE A 44 -11.51 3.44 -8.00
N LEU A 45 -11.48 2.48 -8.93
CA LEU A 45 -10.97 2.75 -10.28
C LEU A 45 -11.83 3.74 -11.03
N LEU A 46 -13.16 3.60 -11.00
CA LEU A 46 -14.05 4.52 -11.69
C LEU A 46 -13.96 5.95 -11.13
N THR A 47 -13.77 6.10 -9.82
CA THR A 47 -13.70 7.40 -9.15
C THR A 47 -12.35 8.09 -9.33
N TYR A 48 -11.24 7.36 -9.15
CA TYR A 48 -9.91 7.98 -9.08
C TYR A 48 -9.10 7.87 -10.38
N VAL A 49 -9.36 6.82 -11.18
CA VAL A 49 -8.65 6.58 -12.44
C VAL A 49 -9.50 7.04 -13.63
N GLY A 50 -10.79 6.70 -13.59
CA GLY A 50 -11.90 7.38 -14.26
C GLY A 50 -11.53 8.18 -15.50
N ASP A 51 -11.56 9.49 -15.35
CA ASP A 51 -11.47 10.44 -16.46
C ASP A 51 -10.02 10.71 -16.92
N ASN A 52 -9.03 10.20 -16.19
CA ASN A 52 -7.62 10.42 -16.50
C ASN A 52 -7.02 9.38 -17.46
N ARG A 53 -7.73 8.27 -17.67
CA ARG A 53 -7.27 7.16 -18.51
C ARG A 53 -7.52 7.42 -19.99
N ARG A 54 -6.66 6.85 -20.82
CA ARG A 54 -6.75 6.85 -22.28
C ARG A 54 -6.77 5.41 -22.78
N GLU A 55 -7.21 5.23 -24.02
CA GLU A 55 -7.05 3.97 -24.72
C GLU A 55 -5.57 3.60 -24.81
N GLY A 56 -5.25 2.33 -24.55
CA GLY A 56 -3.87 1.82 -24.52
C GLY A 56 -3.11 2.03 -23.21
N ASP A 57 -3.65 2.80 -22.25
CA ASP A 57 -3.07 2.88 -20.91
C ASP A 57 -3.17 1.52 -20.19
N ILE A 58 -2.17 1.24 -19.34
CA ILE A 58 -2.18 0.09 -18.42
C ILE A 58 -2.21 0.62 -16.99
N ILE A 59 -3.16 0.16 -16.19
CA ILE A 59 -3.33 0.57 -14.79
C ILE A 59 -2.60 -0.45 -13.91
N PHE A 60 -1.66 0.04 -13.12
CA PHE A 60 -0.94 -0.75 -12.14
C PHE A 60 -1.49 -0.44 -10.75
N MET A 61 -1.67 -1.49 -9.95
CA MET A 61 -2.24 -1.41 -8.62
C MET A 61 -1.38 -2.17 -7.62
N SER A 62 -1.13 -1.58 -6.46
CA SER A 62 -0.45 -2.26 -5.35
C SER A 62 -1.28 -3.44 -4.86
N GLU A 63 -0.61 -4.56 -4.59
CA GLU A 63 -1.21 -5.73 -3.99
C GLU A 63 -1.80 -5.45 -2.60
N LYS A 64 -1.28 -4.44 -1.89
CA LYS A 64 -1.78 -4.02 -0.58
C LYS A 64 -3.27 -3.67 -0.63
N ILE A 65 -3.69 -2.81 -1.55
CA ILE A 65 -5.09 -2.37 -1.59
C ILE A 65 -6.03 -3.46 -2.12
N VAL A 66 -5.52 -4.37 -2.96
CA VAL A 66 -6.28 -5.56 -3.37
C VAL A 66 -6.49 -6.50 -2.19
N ALA A 67 -5.46 -6.76 -1.39
CA ALA A 67 -5.60 -7.59 -0.20
C ALA A 67 -6.52 -6.94 0.85
N ILE A 68 -6.38 -5.62 1.06
CA ILE A 68 -7.19 -4.87 2.03
C ILE A 68 -8.67 -4.90 1.64
N SER A 69 -9.01 -4.55 0.39
CA SER A 69 -10.41 -4.56 -0.09
C SER A 69 -11.07 -5.94 0.06
N GLN A 70 -10.29 -7.02 -0.12
CA GLN A 70 -10.73 -8.40 0.09
C GLN A 70 -10.85 -8.83 1.57
N GLY A 71 -10.62 -7.92 2.54
CA GLY A 71 -10.66 -8.23 3.97
C GLY A 71 -9.50 -9.11 4.45
N ARG A 72 -8.34 -9.02 3.77
CA ARG A 72 -7.16 -9.87 4.04
C ARG A 72 -6.07 -9.15 4.83
N ALA A 73 -6.39 -8.00 5.42
CA ALA A 73 -5.57 -7.30 6.39
C ALA A 73 -6.24 -7.34 7.77
N PHE A 74 -5.47 -7.74 8.79
CA PHE A 74 -5.97 -8.00 10.14
C PHE A 74 -5.22 -7.16 11.16
N PRO A 75 -5.92 -6.43 12.05
CA PRO A 75 -5.28 -5.79 13.19
C PRO A 75 -4.53 -6.83 14.03
N ILE A 76 -3.29 -6.54 14.42
CA ILE A 76 -2.43 -7.50 15.13
C ILE A 76 -3.06 -8.02 16.43
N ASP A 77 -3.73 -7.14 17.17
CA ASP A 77 -4.40 -7.44 18.44
C ASP A 77 -5.60 -8.40 18.31
N THR A 78 -6.23 -8.46 17.13
CA THR A 78 -7.32 -9.40 16.85
C THR A 78 -6.83 -10.82 16.54
N ILE A 79 -5.56 -10.97 16.16
CA ILE A 79 -4.97 -12.26 15.81
C ILE A 79 -4.57 -12.98 17.09
N LYS A 80 -5.26 -14.10 17.40
CA LYS A 80 -4.94 -14.96 18.55
C LYS A 80 -4.04 -16.14 18.11
N PRO A 81 -2.71 -16.11 18.35
CA PRO A 81 -1.81 -17.15 17.86
C PRO A 81 -1.95 -18.42 18.69
N ARG A 82 -2.05 -19.58 18.03
CA ARG A 82 -2.02 -20.87 18.72
C ARG A 82 -0.60 -21.19 19.22
N ARG A 83 -0.47 -22.14 20.16
CA ARG A 83 0.85 -22.57 20.70
C ARG A 83 1.84 -22.93 19.61
N LEU A 84 1.37 -23.61 18.56
CA LEU A 84 2.20 -23.99 17.42
C LEU A 84 2.80 -22.76 16.71
N ALA A 85 2.01 -21.72 16.45
CA ALA A 85 2.48 -20.50 15.80
C ALA A 85 3.61 -19.83 16.61
N ARG A 86 3.45 -19.76 17.93
CA ARG A 86 4.46 -19.21 18.86
C ARG A 86 5.77 -20.01 18.89
N ILE A 87 5.69 -21.31 18.64
CA ILE A 87 6.88 -22.17 18.58
C ILE A 87 7.56 -21.99 17.22
N LEU A 88 6.80 -22.08 16.13
CA LEU A 88 7.33 -22.03 14.77
C LEU A 88 7.96 -20.68 14.42
N SER A 89 7.37 -19.56 14.86
CA SER A 89 7.89 -18.22 14.55
C SER A 89 9.31 -18.00 15.07
N LYS A 90 9.71 -18.68 16.15
CA LYS A 90 11.08 -18.61 16.71
C LYS A 90 12.15 -19.21 15.79
N PHE A 91 11.76 -20.07 14.85
CA PHE A 91 12.67 -20.73 13.92
C PHE A 91 12.77 -20.01 12.57
N VAL A 92 11.94 -19.00 12.34
CA VAL A 92 11.98 -18.17 11.14
C VAL A 92 13.18 -17.22 11.21
N TYR A 93 13.92 -17.13 10.11
CA TYR A 93 15.00 -16.18 9.98
C TYR A 93 14.43 -14.75 9.96
N LYS A 94 14.95 -13.89 10.86
CA LYS A 94 14.58 -12.48 10.90
C LYS A 94 15.39 -11.73 9.86
N SER A 95 14.71 -11.31 8.79
CA SER A 95 15.28 -10.47 7.74
C SER A 95 15.36 -9.01 8.23
N PRO A 96 16.35 -8.23 7.79
CA PRO A 96 16.33 -6.78 8.01
C PRO A 96 15.22 -6.08 7.20
N TYR A 97 14.64 -6.74 6.20
CA TYR A 97 13.69 -6.16 5.25
C TYR A 97 12.22 -6.32 5.64
N GLY A 98 11.91 -6.92 6.79
CA GLY A 98 10.53 -7.09 7.25
C GLY A 98 10.37 -8.22 8.27
N ILE A 99 9.23 -8.18 8.98
CA ILE A 99 8.90 -9.17 10.00
C ILE A 99 8.59 -10.53 9.36
N GLY A 100 7.88 -10.53 8.23
CA GLY A 100 7.39 -11.75 7.57
C GLY A 100 6.72 -12.70 8.56
N LEU A 101 7.06 -13.99 8.52
CA LEU A 101 6.56 -15.00 9.45
C LEU A 101 7.27 -15.03 10.82
N GLY A 102 8.05 -13.99 11.13
CA GLY A 102 8.93 -13.92 12.30
C GLY A 102 8.24 -13.64 13.64
N ILE A 103 6.94 -13.31 13.64
CA ILE A 103 6.12 -13.14 14.85
C ILE A 103 5.00 -14.19 14.91
N PRO A 104 4.50 -14.53 16.11
CA PRO A 104 3.43 -15.51 16.26
C PRO A 104 2.17 -15.21 15.45
N GLU A 105 1.80 -13.94 15.29
CA GLU A 105 0.59 -13.48 14.63
C GLU A 105 0.64 -13.75 13.12
N THR A 106 1.73 -13.39 12.45
CA THR A 106 1.92 -13.68 11.02
C THR A 106 2.09 -15.17 10.75
N MET A 107 2.74 -15.92 11.64
CA MET A 107 2.79 -17.38 11.56
C MET A 107 1.40 -18.01 11.74
N GLU A 108 0.56 -17.47 12.63
CA GLU A 108 -0.83 -17.90 12.80
C GLU A 108 -1.64 -17.67 11.52
N LEU A 109 -1.49 -16.52 10.87
CA LEU A 109 -2.09 -16.26 9.56
C LEU A 109 -1.61 -17.24 8.49
N ALA A 110 -0.31 -17.55 8.44
CA ALA A 110 0.23 -18.55 7.51
C ALA A 110 -0.38 -19.94 7.73
N ILE A 111 -0.57 -20.34 8.98
CA ILE A 111 -1.22 -21.62 9.31
C ILE A 111 -2.69 -21.62 8.89
N ARG A 112 -3.41 -20.51 9.04
CA ARG A 112 -4.81 -20.37 8.60
C ARG A 112 -4.93 -20.43 7.08
N GLU A 113 -4.03 -19.76 6.36
CA GLU A 113 -4.04 -19.67 4.89
C GLU A 113 -3.60 -20.99 4.22
N LEU A 114 -2.56 -21.64 4.75
CA LEU A 114 -1.90 -22.77 4.08
C LEU A 114 -2.22 -24.14 4.70
N GLY A 115 -2.80 -24.14 5.89
CA GLY A 115 -3.10 -25.34 6.65
C GLY A 115 -1.92 -25.83 7.49
N ILE A 116 -2.25 -26.43 8.63
CA ILE A 116 -1.29 -26.90 9.62
C ILE A 116 -0.32 -27.96 9.07
N PHE A 117 -0.82 -28.90 8.27
CA PHE A 117 -0.02 -30.01 7.75
C PHE A 117 1.06 -29.53 6.79
N ARG A 118 0.73 -28.57 5.91
CA ARG A 118 1.69 -27.99 4.97
C ARG A 118 2.79 -27.24 5.69
N ILE A 119 2.43 -26.42 6.69
CA ILE A 119 3.39 -25.67 7.50
C ILE A 119 4.33 -26.61 8.27
N LEU A 120 3.78 -27.65 8.90
CA LEU A 120 4.58 -28.64 9.64
C LEU A 120 5.53 -29.42 8.72
N PHE A 121 5.04 -29.85 7.56
CA PHE A 121 5.86 -30.53 6.55
C PHE A 121 7.00 -29.63 6.06
N ALA A 122 6.69 -28.37 5.73
CA ALA A 122 7.68 -27.38 5.33
C ALA A 122 8.74 -27.13 6.42
N ALA A 123 8.32 -27.02 7.67
CA ALA A 123 9.21 -26.84 8.82
C ALA A 123 10.10 -28.07 9.02
N PHE A 124 9.55 -29.28 8.93
CA PHE A 124 10.29 -30.54 9.04
C PHE A 124 11.35 -30.68 7.94
N CYS A 125 10.98 -30.48 6.68
CA CYS A 125 11.94 -30.50 5.57
C CYS A 125 13.02 -29.44 5.76
N SER A 126 12.66 -28.22 6.15
CA SER A 126 13.63 -27.16 6.41
C SER A 126 14.58 -27.48 7.58
N ALA A 127 14.13 -28.21 8.60
CA ALA A 127 14.97 -28.63 9.72
C ALA A 127 16.00 -29.68 9.29
N ILE A 128 15.60 -30.63 8.43
CA ILE A 128 16.50 -31.66 7.88
C ILE A 128 17.53 -31.06 6.93
N THR A 129 17.13 -30.11 6.08
CA THR A 129 18.02 -29.59 5.02
C THR A 129 19.01 -28.55 5.53
N LYS A 130 18.71 -27.90 6.66
CA LYS A 130 19.54 -26.81 7.23
C LYS A 130 20.97 -27.25 7.61
N PRO A 131 21.21 -28.41 8.25
CA PRO A 131 22.57 -28.95 8.47
C PRO A 131 23.39 -29.16 7.19
N PHE A 132 22.74 -29.40 6.04
CA PHE A 132 23.40 -29.58 4.75
C PHE A 132 23.60 -28.26 3.98
N GLY A 133 23.38 -27.11 4.63
CA GLY A 133 23.54 -25.79 4.02
C GLY A 133 22.41 -25.36 3.08
N ILE A 134 21.40 -26.20 2.85
CA ILE A 134 20.27 -25.89 1.96
C ILE A 134 19.23 -25.06 2.71
N ARG A 135 19.17 -23.76 2.40
CA ARG A 135 18.26 -22.78 3.02
C ARG A 135 17.02 -22.51 2.14
N GLY A 136 15.96 -21.99 2.76
CA GLY A 136 14.76 -21.53 2.05
C GLY A 136 13.75 -22.62 1.67
N VAL A 137 13.99 -23.89 2.05
CA VAL A 137 13.10 -25.02 1.74
C VAL A 137 11.69 -24.81 2.28
N PHE A 138 11.56 -24.20 3.47
CA PHE A 138 10.26 -23.83 4.03
C PHE A 138 9.40 -23.03 3.03
N TYR A 139 9.94 -21.93 2.50
CA TYR A 139 9.22 -21.07 1.57
C TYR A 139 9.02 -21.70 0.19
N ARG A 140 9.93 -22.60 -0.26
CA ARG A 140 9.71 -23.38 -1.49
C ARG A 140 8.49 -24.30 -1.38
N ILE A 141 8.25 -24.89 -0.20
CA ILE A 141 7.09 -25.75 0.05
C ILE A 141 5.84 -24.92 0.31
N CYS A 142 5.92 -23.84 1.10
CA CYS A 142 4.78 -23.00 1.43
C CYS A 142 4.31 -22.13 0.26
N GLY A 143 5.21 -21.80 -0.68
CA GLY A 143 4.91 -21.03 -1.90
C GLY A 143 4.82 -19.52 -1.68
N GLU A 144 4.49 -18.80 -2.75
CA GLU A 144 4.45 -17.32 -2.76
C GLU A 144 3.48 -16.74 -1.73
N LYS A 145 2.33 -17.40 -1.54
CA LYS A 145 1.34 -16.99 -0.53
C LYS A 145 1.92 -16.84 0.87
N ALA A 146 2.93 -17.64 1.23
CA ALA A 146 3.60 -17.54 2.53
C ALA A 146 4.65 -16.43 2.58
N ARG A 147 5.32 -16.17 1.46
CA ARG A 147 6.36 -15.14 1.34
C ARG A 147 5.76 -13.74 1.37
N ALA A 148 4.58 -13.58 0.79
CA ALA A 148 3.85 -12.32 0.72
C ALA A 148 3.01 -12.02 1.98
N ILE A 149 3.08 -12.86 3.03
CA ILE A 149 2.53 -12.50 4.34
C ILE A 149 3.47 -11.49 4.98
N ASP A 150 2.89 -10.36 5.37
CA ASP A 150 3.64 -9.27 5.97
C ASP A 150 3.05 -8.87 7.33
N GLY A 151 3.91 -8.32 8.17
CA GLY A 151 3.59 -7.85 9.51
C GLY A 151 3.49 -6.32 9.60
N PRO A 152 3.29 -5.79 10.80
CA PRO A 152 3.25 -4.34 11.03
C PRO A 152 4.58 -3.68 10.63
N CYS A 153 4.50 -2.52 9.97
CA CYS A 153 5.65 -1.65 9.66
C CYS A 153 5.31 -0.21 10.03
N ASP A 154 6.20 0.46 10.77
CA ASP A 154 6.06 1.89 11.12
C ASP A 154 6.03 2.80 9.88
N CYS A 155 6.63 2.32 8.79
CA CYS A 155 6.64 2.97 7.48
C CYS A 155 5.31 2.95 6.74
N THR A 156 4.37 2.09 7.15
CA THR A 156 3.09 1.92 6.45
C THR A 156 2.07 2.95 6.94
N ILE A 157 1.20 3.42 6.05
CA ILE A 157 0.18 4.39 6.42
C ILE A 157 -0.77 3.86 7.51
N PRO A 158 -1.10 4.64 8.56
CA PRO A 158 -2.11 4.26 9.54
C PRO A 158 -3.50 4.01 8.91
N PRO A 159 -4.28 3.02 9.43
CA PRO A 159 -3.99 2.18 10.59
C PRO A 159 -3.14 0.93 10.28
N TYR A 160 -2.74 0.75 9.02
CA TYR A 160 -2.10 -0.49 8.54
C TYR A 160 -0.67 -0.71 9.04
N ASN A 161 -0.04 0.31 9.64
CA ASN A 161 1.18 0.14 10.42
C ASN A 161 1.03 -0.85 11.59
N HIS A 162 -0.19 -1.12 12.07
CA HIS A 162 -0.48 -2.08 13.14
C HIS A 162 -1.17 -3.37 12.66
N TYR A 163 -1.11 -3.67 11.36
CA TYR A 163 -1.82 -4.81 10.76
C TYR A 163 -0.83 -5.86 10.26
N ALA A 164 -1.29 -7.10 10.20
CA ALA A 164 -0.68 -8.13 9.34
C ALA A 164 -1.59 -8.38 8.14
N LYS A 165 -0.99 -8.60 6.97
CA LYS A 165 -1.73 -8.85 5.72
C LYS A 165 -1.36 -10.19 5.10
N LEU A 166 -2.34 -10.82 4.46
CA LEU A 166 -2.11 -11.92 3.53
C LEU A 166 -1.94 -11.35 2.11
N ALA A 167 -1.32 -12.11 1.22
CA ALA A 167 -1.32 -11.82 -0.22
C ALA A 167 -2.75 -11.78 -0.78
N PRO A 168 -3.04 -10.98 -1.83
CA PRO A 168 -4.33 -11.01 -2.52
C PRO A 168 -4.78 -12.42 -2.93
N ASP A 169 -6.08 -12.69 -2.83
CA ASP A 169 -6.66 -13.89 -3.43
C ASP A 169 -6.90 -13.68 -4.92
N LYS A 170 -6.46 -14.66 -5.73
CA LYS A 170 -6.66 -14.72 -7.19
C LYS A 170 -6.40 -13.39 -7.92
N PRO A 171 -5.21 -12.79 -7.78
CA PRO A 171 -4.89 -11.48 -8.36
C PRO A 171 -5.08 -11.40 -9.88
N ASN A 172 -4.86 -12.49 -10.64
CA ASN A 172 -5.18 -12.54 -12.08
C ASN A 172 -6.68 -12.35 -12.36
N LYS A 173 -7.56 -12.96 -11.54
CA LYS A 173 -9.02 -12.83 -11.72
C LYS A 173 -9.48 -11.42 -11.38
N VAL A 174 -8.91 -10.83 -10.32
CA VAL A 174 -9.16 -9.42 -9.98
C VAL A 174 -8.74 -8.51 -11.12
N ALA A 175 -7.53 -8.71 -11.65
CA ALA A 175 -7.04 -7.91 -12.77
C ALA A 175 -7.92 -8.05 -14.03
N ALA A 176 -8.32 -9.27 -14.39
CA ALA A 176 -9.21 -9.51 -15.53
C ALA A 176 -10.56 -8.81 -15.37
N HIS A 177 -11.21 -8.95 -14.21
CA HIS A 177 -12.47 -8.27 -13.90
C HIS A 177 -12.34 -6.75 -14.00
N LEU A 178 -11.31 -6.17 -13.38
CA LEU A 178 -11.11 -4.71 -13.41
C LEU A 178 -10.77 -4.19 -14.81
N ALA A 179 -10.18 -5.03 -15.68
CA ALA A 179 -9.95 -4.67 -17.07
C ALA A 179 -11.27 -4.59 -17.86
N GLU A 180 -12.22 -5.49 -17.60
CA GLU A 180 -13.57 -5.43 -18.17
C GLU A 180 -14.31 -4.15 -17.75
N VAL A 181 -14.16 -3.75 -16.48
CA VAL A 181 -14.79 -2.52 -15.93
C VAL A 181 -14.19 -1.25 -16.53
N THR A 182 -12.86 -1.19 -16.66
CA THR A 182 -12.16 0.04 -17.05
C THR A 182 -11.96 0.19 -18.56
N GLY A 183 -11.88 -0.93 -19.28
CA GLY A 183 -11.45 -0.99 -20.68
C GLY A 183 -9.92 -0.94 -20.86
N ASN A 184 -9.14 -0.98 -19.77
CA ASN A 184 -7.68 -0.87 -19.77
C ASN A 184 -7.02 -2.14 -19.25
N GLY A 185 -5.76 -2.38 -19.64
CA GLY A 185 -4.97 -3.46 -19.04
C GLY A 185 -4.75 -3.22 -17.54
N ILE A 186 -4.87 -4.25 -16.71
CA ILE A 186 -4.66 -4.15 -15.25
C ILE A 186 -3.51 -5.04 -14.83
N VAL A 187 -2.65 -4.53 -13.95
CA VAL A 187 -1.56 -5.28 -13.31
C VAL A 187 -1.61 -5.08 -11.80
N VAL A 188 -1.59 -6.18 -11.06
CA VAL A 188 -1.42 -6.18 -9.59
C VAL A 188 0.04 -6.50 -9.29
N ILE A 189 0.72 -5.56 -8.62
CA ILE A 189 2.16 -5.66 -8.31
C ILE A 189 2.44 -5.47 -6.83
N ASP A 190 3.52 -6.10 -6.37
CA ASP A 190 4.21 -5.74 -5.13
C ASP A 190 5.55 -5.11 -5.50
N ALA A 191 5.66 -3.80 -5.31
CA ALA A 191 6.86 -3.01 -5.62
C ALA A 191 7.45 -2.41 -4.35
N ASN A 192 8.76 -2.58 -4.20
CA ASN A 192 9.56 -2.02 -3.13
C ASN A 192 10.97 -1.70 -3.63
N ASP A 193 11.79 -1.09 -2.79
CA ASP A 193 13.15 -0.67 -3.17
C ASP A 193 14.09 -1.86 -3.50
N LEU A 194 13.71 -3.10 -3.18
CA LEU A 194 14.49 -4.31 -3.47
C LEU A 194 14.07 -4.98 -4.78
N GLY A 195 12.87 -4.68 -5.28
CA GLY A 195 12.37 -5.25 -6.51
C GLY A 195 10.86 -5.15 -6.70
N VAL A 196 10.44 -5.65 -7.85
CA VAL A 196 9.04 -5.67 -8.29
C VAL A 196 8.63 -7.11 -8.56
N GLU A 197 7.52 -7.51 -7.95
CA GLU A 197 6.87 -8.79 -8.19
C GLU A 197 5.49 -8.57 -8.82
N VAL A 198 5.21 -9.29 -9.90
CA VAL A 198 3.95 -9.22 -10.62
C VAL A 198 3.06 -10.37 -10.15
N LEU A 199 2.02 -10.04 -9.40
CA LEU A 199 1.14 -11.03 -8.80
C LEU A 199 -0.06 -11.36 -9.69
N GLY A 200 -0.56 -10.37 -10.43
CA GLY A 200 -1.71 -10.52 -11.32
C GLY A 200 -1.62 -9.68 -12.57
N ARG A 201 -2.11 -10.20 -13.69
CA ARG A 201 -2.27 -9.46 -14.96
C ARG A 201 -3.62 -9.80 -15.57
N SER A 202 -4.26 -8.82 -16.20
CA SER A 202 -5.54 -9.03 -16.89
C SER A 202 -5.39 -9.82 -18.20
N SER A 203 -4.21 -9.77 -18.83
CA SER A 203 -3.86 -10.55 -20.01
C SER A 203 -2.43 -11.09 -19.91
N GLU A 204 -2.18 -12.25 -20.52
CA GLU A 204 -0.84 -12.80 -20.67
C GLU A 204 0.06 -11.98 -21.62
N ASP A 205 -0.53 -11.13 -22.47
CA ASP A 205 0.18 -10.26 -23.40
C ASP A 205 0.94 -9.11 -22.70
N ILE A 206 0.58 -8.79 -21.46
CA ILE A 206 1.25 -7.73 -20.69
C ILE A 206 2.60 -8.25 -20.17
N ASP A 207 3.68 -8.02 -20.88
CA ASP A 207 4.98 -8.62 -20.55
C ASP A 207 5.46 -8.34 -19.10
N ILE A 208 5.97 -9.38 -18.42
CA ILE A 208 6.42 -9.28 -17.02
C ILE A 208 7.70 -8.44 -16.91
N THR A 209 8.60 -8.55 -17.88
CA THR A 209 9.84 -7.74 -17.95
C THR A 209 9.48 -6.26 -18.10
N PHE A 210 8.51 -5.94 -18.95
CA PHE A 210 7.93 -4.60 -19.05
C PHE A 210 7.44 -4.11 -17.67
N CYS A 211 6.57 -4.87 -17.00
CA CYS A 211 6.04 -4.50 -15.67
C CYS A 211 7.15 -4.24 -14.64
N LYS A 212 8.21 -5.06 -14.64
CA LYS A 212 9.34 -4.88 -13.72
C LYS A 212 10.19 -3.66 -14.09
N GLN A 213 10.39 -3.38 -15.37
CA GLN A 213 11.17 -2.23 -15.82
C GLN A 213 10.45 -0.91 -15.54
N VAL A 214 9.14 -0.81 -15.80
CA VAL A 214 8.38 0.43 -15.54
C VAL A 214 8.21 0.75 -14.05
N PHE A 215 8.34 -0.23 -13.14
CA PHE A 215 8.24 -0.01 -11.69
C PHE A 215 9.57 -0.17 -10.94
N LYS A 216 10.71 -0.27 -11.63
CA LYS A 216 12.01 -0.60 -11.02
C LYS A 216 12.45 0.33 -9.89
N ASP A 217 12.08 1.60 -9.97
CA ASP A 217 12.35 2.68 -9.01
C ASP A 217 11.14 3.02 -8.13
N ASN A 218 10.09 2.19 -8.19
CA ASN A 218 8.82 2.29 -7.47
C ASN A 218 8.22 3.72 -7.47
N PRO A 219 7.46 4.11 -8.52
CA PRO A 219 6.86 5.44 -8.61
C PRO A 219 5.72 5.66 -7.59
N LEU A 220 5.13 4.59 -7.03
CA LEU A 220 4.07 4.69 -6.00
C LEU A 220 4.64 5.06 -4.63
N ASP A 221 5.95 4.87 -4.45
CA ASP A 221 6.66 5.03 -3.18
C ASP A 221 6.10 4.08 -2.09
N GLN A 222 6.55 4.24 -0.84
CA GLN A 222 6.16 3.37 0.28
C GLN A 222 5.64 4.13 1.51
N GLY A 223 5.63 5.46 1.47
CA GLY A 223 5.26 6.32 2.58
C GLY A 223 3.76 6.61 2.65
N ASP A 224 3.46 7.86 2.97
CA ASP A 224 2.10 8.37 3.22
C ASP A 224 1.48 9.07 2.00
N GLN A 225 2.06 8.89 0.80
CA GLN A 225 1.62 9.55 -0.43
C GLN A 225 0.17 9.17 -0.81
N GLN A 226 -0.33 8.02 -0.35
CA GLN A 226 -1.66 7.49 -0.66
C GLN A 226 -1.90 7.28 -2.16
N THR A 227 -0.86 6.87 -2.89
CA THR A 227 -0.91 6.64 -4.33
C THR A 227 -0.76 5.14 -4.67
N PRO A 228 -1.70 4.27 -4.27
CA PRO A 228 -1.57 2.82 -4.46
C PRO A 228 -1.79 2.36 -5.92
N ILE A 229 -2.11 3.29 -6.83
CA ILE A 229 -2.43 3.04 -8.23
C ILE A 229 -1.56 3.96 -9.09
N ALA A 230 -1.16 3.50 -10.28
CA ALA A 230 -0.65 4.38 -11.31
C ALA A 230 -1.20 4.04 -12.69
N ILE A 231 -1.43 5.08 -13.48
CA ILE A 231 -1.71 4.98 -14.91
C ILE A 231 -0.37 4.98 -15.64
N VAL A 232 -0.07 3.91 -16.37
CA VAL A 232 1.13 3.80 -17.19
C VAL A 232 0.75 4.00 -18.64
N ARG A 233 1.30 5.08 -19.22
CA ARG A 233 1.00 5.54 -20.57
C ARG A 233 2.23 5.46 -21.44
N LYS A 234 2.11 4.80 -22.59
CA LYS A 234 3.16 4.81 -23.61
C LYS A 234 3.25 6.20 -24.23
N LEU A 235 4.47 6.72 -24.37
CA LEU A 235 4.74 8.03 -24.93
C LEU A 235 5.37 7.91 -26.32
N THR A 236 5.13 8.89 -27.18
CA THR A 236 6.03 9.15 -28.31
C THR A 236 7.34 9.78 -27.84
N ALA A 237 8.34 9.84 -28.71
CA ALA A 237 9.60 10.51 -28.41
C ALA A 237 9.38 12.00 -28.11
N GLU A 238 8.52 12.65 -28.90
CA GLU A 238 8.17 14.06 -28.73
C GLU A 238 7.47 14.32 -27.38
N GLU A 239 6.49 13.49 -27.01
CA GLU A 239 5.79 13.61 -25.73
C GLU A 239 6.73 13.42 -24.54
N ALA A 240 7.64 12.45 -24.62
CA ALA A 240 8.62 12.21 -23.56
C ALA A 240 9.58 13.41 -23.38
N ASP A 241 10.06 13.99 -24.49
CA ASP A 241 10.96 15.15 -24.45
C ASP A 241 10.26 16.41 -23.96
N GLU A 242 8.99 16.62 -24.31
CA GLU A 242 8.19 17.73 -23.78
C GLU A 242 7.99 17.62 -22.26
N ILE A 243 7.68 16.43 -21.75
CA ILE A 243 7.49 16.22 -20.31
C ILE A 243 8.80 16.47 -19.55
N ARG A 244 9.92 15.92 -20.04
CA ARG A 244 11.24 16.12 -19.41
C ARG A 244 11.62 17.60 -19.32
N LYS A 245 11.42 18.35 -20.41
CA LYS A 245 11.67 19.81 -20.41
C LYS A 245 10.83 20.54 -19.36
N ARG A 246 9.55 20.18 -19.22
CA ARG A 246 8.68 20.77 -18.18
C ARG A 246 9.15 20.42 -16.77
N GLU A 247 9.57 19.18 -16.52
CA GLU A 247 10.12 18.77 -15.21
C GLU A 247 11.43 19.52 -14.88
N GLU A 248 12.31 19.72 -15.88
CA GLU A 248 13.56 20.49 -15.72
C GLU A 248 13.27 21.97 -15.42
N GLU A 249 12.34 22.59 -16.14
CA GLU A 249 11.93 23.98 -15.92
C GLU A 249 11.29 24.18 -14.54
N GLN A 250 10.43 23.26 -14.11
CA GLN A 250 9.81 23.28 -12.78
C GLN A 250 10.86 23.13 -11.67
N THR A 251 11.76 22.16 -11.82
CA THR A 251 12.85 21.94 -10.85
C THR A 251 13.77 23.16 -10.75
N ALA A 252 14.04 23.85 -11.87
CA ALA A 252 14.83 25.06 -11.89
C ALA A 252 14.09 26.23 -11.19
N GLN A 253 12.79 26.38 -11.41
CA GLN A 253 11.97 27.40 -10.74
C GLN A 253 11.85 27.15 -9.23
N GLU A 254 11.68 25.90 -8.79
CA GLU A 254 11.63 25.55 -7.37
C GLU A 254 12.94 25.92 -6.67
N LYS A 255 14.09 25.56 -7.26
CA LYS A 255 15.42 25.94 -6.72
C LYS A 255 15.60 27.44 -6.60
N LEU A 256 15.24 28.20 -7.64
CA LEU A 256 15.31 29.67 -7.62
C LEU A 256 14.40 30.28 -6.53
N SER A 257 13.23 29.67 -6.29
CA SER A 257 12.31 30.11 -5.23
C SER A 257 12.79 29.77 -3.82
N GLU A 258 13.46 28.62 -3.64
CA GLU A 258 14.08 28.23 -2.37
C GLU A 258 15.30 29.12 -2.05
N GLU A 259 16.12 29.45 -3.05
CA GLU A 259 17.24 30.38 -2.90
C GLU A 259 16.76 31.79 -2.53
N ALA A 260 15.72 32.30 -3.21
CA ALA A 260 15.14 33.62 -2.91
C ALA A 260 14.49 33.69 -1.51
N ASN A 261 13.85 32.61 -1.05
CA ASN A 261 13.28 32.54 0.29
C ASN A 261 14.36 32.36 1.38
N GLY A 262 15.42 31.61 1.09
CA GLY A 262 16.56 31.43 1.99
C GLY A 262 17.37 32.72 2.21
N GLU A 263 17.52 33.55 1.18
CA GLU A 263 18.12 34.90 1.31
C GLU A 263 17.25 35.83 2.17
N SER A 264 15.91 35.74 2.06
CA SER A 264 14.98 36.58 2.84
C SER A 264 14.94 36.28 4.35
N GLU A 265 15.25 35.04 4.77
CA GLU A 265 15.39 34.70 6.20
C GLU A 265 16.76 35.11 6.77
N SER A 266 17.80 35.14 5.94
CA SER A 266 19.11 35.65 6.33
C SER A 266 19.11 37.17 6.55
N ASP A 267 18.33 37.92 5.77
CA ASP A 267 18.17 39.38 5.92
C ASP A 267 17.26 39.79 7.09
N LYS A 268 16.31 38.94 7.52
CA LYS A 268 15.52 39.21 8.75
C LYS A 268 16.31 38.94 10.03
N SER A 269 17.36 38.14 9.97
CA SER A 269 18.25 37.90 11.12
C SER A 269 19.30 39.00 11.32
N SER A 270 19.61 39.77 10.27
CA SER A 270 20.55 40.91 10.34
C SER A 270 19.86 42.21 10.78
N GLU A 271 18.57 42.40 10.53
CA GLU A 271 17.81 43.56 11.05
C GLU A 271 17.39 43.43 12.53
N ALA A 272 17.27 42.22 13.06
CA ALA A 272 16.94 42.00 14.48
C ALA A 272 18.11 42.25 15.46
N GLN A 273 19.35 42.35 14.97
CA GLN A 273 20.53 42.64 15.81
C GLN A 273 20.97 44.12 15.81
N ALA A 274 20.35 44.98 15.00
CA ALA A 274 20.65 46.42 14.99
C ALA A 274 19.71 47.26 15.90
N GLY A 275 18.66 46.66 16.47
CA GLY A 275 17.66 47.37 17.28
C GLY A 275 17.83 47.33 18.80
N ASN A 276 18.84 46.64 19.34
CA ASN A 276 18.94 46.38 20.79
C ASN A 276 20.17 47.03 21.46
N ALA A 277 20.45 48.28 21.08
CA ALA A 277 21.47 49.11 21.71
C ALA A 277 20.91 50.50 22.04
N GLU A 278 19.70 50.59 22.60
CA GLU A 278 19.19 51.85 23.16
C GLU A 278 17.99 51.62 24.10
N ASN A 279 18.23 51.00 25.28
CA ASN A 279 17.50 51.34 26.51
C ASN A 279 18.05 50.60 27.74
N GLU A 280 19.23 51.00 28.21
CA GLU A 280 19.53 50.92 29.64
C GLU A 280 19.31 52.30 30.25
N SER A 281 18.17 52.51 30.91
CA SER A 281 18.10 53.24 32.18
C SER A 281 16.67 53.27 32.71
N LYS A 282 16.55 53.10 34.04
CA LYS A 282 15.37 53.23 34.90
C LYS A 282 14.50 51.97 35.04
N THR A 283 14.10 51.47 36.20
CA THR A 283 14.27 51.84 37.63
C THR A 283 13.71 50.66 38.45
N THR A 284 14.47 50.27 39.48
CA THR A 284 14.15 49.59 40.75
C THR A 284 12.77 48.94 41.06
N ALA A 285 12.86 47.68 41.52
CA ALA A 285 12.47 47.13 42.84
C ALA A 285 11.01 46.78 43.23
N SER A 286 10.97 45.79 44.15
CA SER A 286 9.88 45.26 45.00
C SER A 286 8.89 44.30 44.33
N ASP A 287 8.40 43.22 44.94
CA ASP A 287 8.67 42.46 46.17
C ASP A 287 7.73 41.22 46.10
N MET A 288 8.12 40.11 46.76
CA MET A 288 7.28 39.11 47.49
C MET A 288 6.04 38.48 46.82
N ASP A 289 5.55 37.29 47.13
CA ASP A 289 5.93 36.02 47.79
C ASP A 289 4.66 35.12 47.61
N GLU A 290 4.69 33.89 48.11
CA GLU A 290 3.54 32.98 48.35
C GLU A 290 3.08 32.01 47.23
N THR A 291 3.62 30.79 47.36
CA THR A 291 2.91 29.51 47.54
C THR A 291 1.38 29.47 47.39
N ASN A 292 0.87 28.51 46.61
CA ASN A 292 -0.05 27.52 47.16
C ASN A 292 -0.19 26.25 46.30
N SER A 293 -0.46 25.15 46.99
CA SER A 293 -0.69 23.80 46.47
C SER A 293 -2.18 23.45 46.47
N VAL A 294 -2.49 22.25 45.93
CA VAL A 294 -3.68 21.39 46.13
C VAL A 294 -4.73 21.34 44.99
N GLY A 295 -4.99 20.10 44.55
CA GLY A 295 -6.34 19.61 44.16
C GLY A 295 -6.44 19.15 42.70
N SER A 296 -6.35 17.86 42.36
CA SER A 296 -7.35 16.78 42.54
C SER A 296 -8.40 16.66 41.40
N ALA A 297 -8.20 15.63 40.58
CA ALA A 297 -9.16 14.62 40.06
C ALA A 297 -10.47 15.01 39.35
N SER A 298 -10.64 14.45 38.13
CA SER A 298 -11.82 13.77 37.51
C SER A 298 -11.68 13.90 35.99
N GLU A 299 -11.37 12.87 35.19
CA GLU A 299 -12.12 11.66 34.83
C GLU A 299 -13.53 11.98 34.28
N VAL A 300 -13.74 11.68 32.98
CA VAL A 300 -15.01 11.42 32.24
C VAL A 300 -14.73 11.62 30.74
N LEU A 301 -15.12 10.82 29.75
CA LEU A 301 -15.66 9.45 29.60
C LEU A 301 -15.42 9.12 28.12
N SER A 302 -14.95 7.90 27.84
CA SER A 302 -14.89 7.31 26.49
C SER A 302 -16.26 6.75 26.11
N GLU A 303 -16.79 7.11 24.94
CA GLU A 303 -18.00 6.49 24.37
C GLU A 303 -17.69 5.14 23.69
N PRO A 304 -18.49 4.08 23.90
CA PRO A 304 -18.35 2.81 23.18
C PRO A 304 -19.11 2.82 21.85
N GLN A 305 -18.49 2.29 20.79
CA GLN A 305 -19.11 2.02 19.49
C GLN A 305 -19.98 0.75 19.54
N PRO A 306 -21.12 0.67 18.81
CA PRO A 306 -22.06 -0.43 18.92
C PRO A 306 -21.63 -1.68 18.13
N GLU A 307 -21.86 -2.84 18.74
CA GLU A 307 -21.66 -4.18 18.19
C GLU A 307 -22.61 -4.46 17.01
N ALA A 308 -22.05 -4.94 15.89
CA ALA A 308 -22.81 -5.40 14.73
C ALA A 308 -23.46 -6.77 15.02
N LYS A 309 -24.80 -6.77 15.05
CA LYS A 309 -25.64 -7.95 15.25
C LYS A 309 -25.81 -8.68 13.92
N PHE A 310 -25.35 -9.92 13.84
CA PHE A 310 -25.63 -10.84 12.74
C PHE A 310 -27.15 -11.14 12.68
N MET A 311 -27.77 -10.92 11.53
CA MET A 311 -29.08 -11.47 11.19
C MET A 311 -28.87 -12.65 10.23
N GLU A 312 -29.25 -13.85 10.70
CA GLU A 312 -29.63 -14.97 9.85
C GLU A 312 -30.98 -14.65 9.20
N GLU A 313 -31.09 -14.77 7.88
CA GLU A 313 -32.38 -15.01 7.25
C GLU A 313 -32.26 -15.90 6.01
N SER A 314 -32.98 -17.03 6.11
CA SER A 314 -33.79 -17.69 5.08
C SER A 314 -33.12 -18.17 3.78
N SER A 315 -32.82 -19.47 3.75
CA SER A 315 -32.77 -20.30 2.57
C SER A 315 -34.11 -21.01 2.36
N GLU A 316 -34.97 -20.51 1.46
CA GLU A 316 -36.09 -21.26 0.89
C GLU A 316 -36.36 -20.80 -0.56
N ASN A 317 -35.96 -21.63 -1.53
CA ASN A 317 -36.76 -22.08 -2.69
C ASN A 317 -35.88 -22.47 -3.89
N LEU A 318 -36.41 -23.44 -4.68
CA LEU A 318 -35.94 -24.03 -5.94
C LEU A 318 -34.87 -25.13 -5.75
N GLU A 319 -35.07 -26.41 -6.10
CA GLU A 319 -35.84 -27.05 -7.18
C GLU A 319 -36.21 -28.50 -6.82
N THR A 320 -37.44 -28.92 -7.12
CA THR A 320 -37.78 -30.33 -7.35
C THR A 320 -38.76 -30.46 -8.53
N GLY A 321 -38.54 -31.46 -9.38
CA GLY A 321 -39.48 -31.99 -10.37
C GLY A 321 -39.07 -31.69 -11.81
N LYS A 322 -38.43 -32.61 -12.54
CA LYS A 322 -38.93 -33.88 -13.14
C LYS A 322 -39.20 -33.72 -14.65
N ASP A 323 -38.53 -34.61 -15.38
CA ASP A 323 -38.82 -35.15 -16.71
C ASP A 323 -40.22 -34.87 -17.30
N VAL A 324 -40.23 -34.37 -18.54
CA VAL A 324 -41.09 -34.91 -19.60
C VAL A 324 -40.32 -34.91 -20.91
N SER A 325 -40.01 -36.13 -21.38
CA SER A 325 -39.75 -36.46 -22.77
C SER A 325 -41.05 -36.39 -23.58
N GLU A 326 -41.04 -35.78 -24.77
CA GLU A 326 -41.84 -36.26 -25.90
C GLU A 326 -41.30 -35.75 -27.23
N ASP A 327 -41.13 -36.70 -28.14
CA ASP A 327 -40.67 -36.61 -29.52
C ASP A 327 -41.72 -35.96 -30.47
N ILE A 328 -41.27 -35.69 -31.71
CA ILE A 328 -41.93 -35.91 -33.03
C ILE A 328 -42.06 -34.66 -33.93
N ASN A 329 -41.35 -34.75 -35.08
CA ASN A 329 -41.61 -34.28 -36.46
C ASN A 329 -42.52 -33.05 -36.67
N VAL A 330 -42.10 -31.99 -37.38
CA VAL A 330 -41.91 -31.84 -38.84
C VAL A 330 -41.26 -30.48 -39.07
#